data_AF-A0A1E9HQD4-F1
#
_entry.id   AF-A0A1E9HQD4-F1
#
_cell.length_a   1.000
_cell.length_b   1.000
_cell.length_c   1.000
_cell.angle_alpha   90.00
_cell.angle_beta   90.00
_cell.angle_gamma   90.00
#
_symmetry.space_group_name_H-M   'P 1'
#
loop_
_entity.id
_entity.type
_entity.pdbx_description
1 polymer ?
#
loop_
_entity_poly.entity_id
_entity_poly.type
_entity_poly.pdbx_seq_one_letter_code
_entity_poly.pdbx_strand_id
1 'polypeptide(L)'
;MKIALAQINTTPDVSANVSKVEDYVRSAAEAGAVLVQFPEATMRSFGPGLREDTRAHAADWQERMQALADEHGLTIVTGEFFAHGARVVNQLAVYSPAGQRVAYEKIHLYDAFGFRESDTVEPGSDIVTVDVDGVAVGLAICYDIRFPKLFAELSRAGAKLTLVSASWGAGPGKLYQWDLLARVRALDSNMIVSAVDQADPEVSGVQVPADAPTGVGGSLVVDPFGELIAQDDGQGEQLVVADIDFAVVDKAKAALPVLENARLGY
;
A
#
# COMPACT_ATOMS: atom_id res chain seq x y z
N MET A 1 -7.66 2.52 -16.38
CA MET A 1 -6.75 3.30 -15.50
C MET A 1 -5.43 2.57 -15.46
N LYS A 2 -4.31 3.23 -15.73
CA LYS A 2 -2.99 2.60 -15.66
C LYS A 2 -2.33 2.93 -14.33
N ILE A 3 -1.95 1.91 -13.56
CA ILE A 3 -1.29 2.08 -12.26
C ILE A 3 0.11 1.46 -12.30
N ALA A 4 0.99 1.96 -11.44
CA ALA A 4 2.34 1.43 -11.25
C ALA A 4 2.53 0.99 -9.80
N LEU A 5 3.14 -0.19 -9.61
CA LEU A 5 3.44 -0.81 -8.33
C LEU A 5 4.96 -0.74 -8.16
N ALA A 6 5.42 0.14 -7.26
CA ALA A 6 6.83 0.35 -7.00
C ALA A 6 7.28 -0.55 -5.84
N GLN A 7 7.68 -1.78 -6.17
CA GLN A 7 8.28 -2.70 -5.20
C GLN A 7 9.72 -2.26 -4.94
N ILE A 8 9.99 -1.67 -3.78
CA ILE A 8 11.30 -1.11 -3.42
C ILE A 8 11.74 -1.60 -2.04
N ASN A 9 13.03 -1.48 -1.75
CA ASN A 9 13.55 -1.53 -0.38
C ASN A 9 13.71 -0.12 0.17
N THR A 10 13.22 0.09 1.39
CA THR A 10 13.41 1.32 2.15
C THR A 10 14.43 1.12 3.27
N THR A 11 15.18 2.19 3.59
CA THR A 11 16.19 2.19 4.65
C THR A 11 15.89 3.25 5.72
N PRO A 12 16.69 3.37 6.79
CA PRO A 12 16.57 4.50 7.73
C PRO A 12 16.95 5.87 7.14
N ASP A 13 17.66 5.91 6.01
CA ASP A 13 18.09 7.18 5.37
C ASP A 13 16.95 7.77 4.53
N VAL A 14 16.25 8.76 5.10
CA VAL A 14 15.11 9.42 4.45
C VAL A 14 15.52 10.10 3.13
N SER A 15 16.72 10.69 3.05
CA SER A 15 17.17 11.35 1.82
C SER A 15 17.40 10.34 0.70
N ALA A 16 18.00 9.18 1.01
CA ALA A 16 18.15 8.10 0.03
C ALA A 16 16.79 7.55 -0.42
N ASN A 17 15.82 7.43 0.49
CA ASN A 17 14.47 6.98 0.17
C ASN A 17 13.72 7.99 -0.72
N VAL A 18 13.88 9.30 -0.47
CA VAL A 18 13.34 10.36 -1.34
C VAL A 18 13.88 10.23 -2.76
N SER A 19 15.20 10.11 -2.93
CA SER A 19 15.80 9.93 -4.27
C SER A 19 15.28 8.67 -4.97
N LYS A 20 15.07 7.57 -4.23
CA LYS A 20 14.48 6.36 -4.79
C LYS A 20 13.04 6.58 -5.24
N VAL A 21 12.21 7.24 -4.44
CA VAL A 21 10.83 7.55 -4.82
C VAL A 21 10.80 8.42 -6.08
N GLU A 22 11.66 9.43 -6.18
CA GLU A 22 11.77 10.27 -7.39
C GLU A 22 12.03 9.47 -8.66
N ASP A 23 12.98 8.53 -8.60
CA ASP A 23 13.32 7.68 -9.74
C ASP A 23 12.14 6.82 -10.19
N TYR A 24 11.43 6.21 -9.24
CA TYR A 24 10.26 5.36 -9.52
C TYR A 24 9.03 6.16 -9.97
N VAL A 25 8.83 7.38 -9.44
CA VAL A 25 7.79 8.31 -9.92
C VAL A 25 8.06 8.68 -11.39
N ARG A 26 9.30 9.03 -11.72
CA ARG A 26 9.70 9.34 -13.10
C ARG A 26 9.44 8.15 -14.03
N SER A 27 9.87 6.94 -13.65
CA SER A 27 9.62 5.73 -14.44
C SER A 27 8.13 5.40 -14.58
N ALA A 28 7.32 5.60 -13.53
CA ALA A 28 5.87 5.43 -13.61
C ALA A 28 5.21 6.43 -14.57
N ALA A 29 5.65 7.70 -14.54
CA ALA A 29 5.19 8.73 -15.46
C ALA A 29 5.58 8.42 -16.92
N GLU A 30 6.82 7.97 -17.16
CA GLU A 30 7.28 7.51 -18.48
C GLU A 30 6.47 6.33 -19.01
N ALA A 31 6.02 5.43 -18.14
CA ALA A 31 5.13 4.33 -18.48
C ALA A 31 3.66 4.76 -18.72
N GLY A 32 3.33 6.03 -18.44
CA GLY A 32 2.01 6.61 -18.58
C GLY A 32 1.03 6.20 -17.48
N ALA A 33 1.51 5.79 -16.31
CA ALA A 33 0.67 5.54 -15.16
C ALA A 33 0.03 6.86 -14.67
N VAL A 34 -1.18 6.78 -14.12
CA VAL A 34 -1.86 7.93 -13.47
C VAL A 34 -1.76 7.84 -11.95
N LEU A 35 -1.35 6.69 -11.43
CA LEU A 35 -1.12 6.42 -10.02
C LEU A 35 0.12 5.54 -9.85
N VAL A 36 0.98 5.88 -8.89
CA VAL A 36 2.07 5.01 -8.43
C VAL A 36 1.86 4.68 -6.96
N GLN A 37 1.87 3.40 -6.64
CA GLN A 37 1.74 2.87 -5.29
C GLN A 37 3.10 2.38 -4.80
N PHE A 38 3.54 2.94 -3.68
CA PHE A 38 4.71 2.51 -2.94
C PHE A 38 4.32 1.69 -1.70
N PRO A 39 5.23 0.87 -1.16
CA PRO A 39 4.98 0.02 0.00
C PRO A 39 4.77 0.80 1.32
N GLU A 40 4.42 0.06 2.37
CA GLU A 40 4.42 0.58 3.75
C GLU A 40 5.83 1.06 4.11
N ALA A 41 5.91 2.05 5.02
CA ALA A 41 7.17 2.57 5.53
C ALA A 41 8.15 3.08 4.46
N THR A 42 7.64 3.54 3.31
CA THR A 42 8.41 4.11 2.19
C THR A 42 9.24 5.34 2.58
N MET A 43 8.72 6.20 3.45
CA MET A 43 9.47 7.36 3.95
C MET A 43 10.74 6.92 4.69
N ARG A 44 10.62 5.90 5.53
CA ARG A 44 11.68 5.45 6.42
C ARG A 44 11.34 4.06 6.96
N SER A 45 12.25 3.11 6.83
CA SER A 45 12.04 1.73 7.34
C SER A 45 11.73 1.71 8.84
N PHE A 46 11.09 0.67 9.38
CA PHE A 46 10.92 0.53 10.83
C PHE A 46 12.27 0.39 11.56
N GLY A 47 12.35 0.84 12.82
CA GLY A 47 13.54 0.64 13.66
C GLY A 47 13.83 1.79 14.63
N PRO A 48 14.99 1.76 15.31
CA PRO A 48 15.39 2.79 16.29
C PRO A 48 15.44 4.19 15.67
N GLY A 49 14.95 5.21 16.38
CA GLY A 49 14.95 6.60 15.90
C GLY A 49 13.77 6.96 14.99
N LEU A 50 12.86 6.02 14.68
CA LEU A 50 11.72 6.23 13.78
C LEU A 50 10.95 7.51 14.09
N ARG A 51 10.63 7.78 15.36
CA ARG A 51 9.85 8.96 15.75
C ARG A 51 10.63 10.26 15.58
N GLU A 52 11.90 10.27 15.94
CA GLU A 52 12.78 11.44 15.82
C GLU A 52 12.99 11.80 14.35
N ASP A 53 13.30 10.80 13.51
CA ASP A 53 13.43 10.95 12.06
C ASP A 53 12.11 11.43 11.45
N THR A 54 10.99 10.84 11.88
CA THR A 54 9.66 11.24 11.42
C THR A 54 9.40 12.72 11.71
N ARG A 55 9.68 13.17 12.95
CA ARG A 55 9.50 14.57 13.31
C ARG A 55 10.42 15.49 12.52
N ALA A 56 11.65 15.07 12.25
CA ALA A 56 12.64 15.88 11.55
C ALA A 56 12.31 16.06 10.07
N HIS A 57 11.73 15.03 9.43
CA HIS A 57 11.63 14.98 7.96
C HIS A 57 10.21 15.02 7.40
N ALA A 58 9.15 14.88 8.21
CA ALA A 58 7.78 14.75 7.68
C ALA A 58 7.33 15.94 6.82
N ALA A 59 7.69 17.17 7.17
CA ALA A 59 7.30 18.36 6.40
C ALA A 59 7.98 18.37 5.02
N ASP A 60 9.30 18.20 4.98
CA ASP A 60 10.09 18.16 3.75
C ASP A 60 9.67 16.98 2.85
N TRP A 61 9.36 15.83 3.45
CA TRP A 61 8.82 14.67 2.75
C TRP A 61 7.48 15.00 2.07
N GLN A 62 6.52 15.55 2.83
CA GLN A 62 5.20 15.90 2.31
C GLN A 62 5.28 16.94 1.20
N GLU A 63 6.09 17.99 1.38
CA GLU A 63 6.33 19.01 0.36
C GLU A 63 6.91 18.38 -0.90
N ARG A 64 7.90 17.48 -0.77
CA ARG A 64 8.51 16.85 -1.93
C ARG A 64 7.55 15.91 -2.66
N MET A 65 6.78 15.10 -1.95
CA MET A 65 5.80 14.20 -2.57
C MET A 65 4.72 14.98 -3.32
N GLN A 66 4.24 16.08 -2.75
CA GLN A 66 3.29 16.95 -3.44
C GLN A 66 3.91 17.59 -4.69
N ALA A 67 5.13 18.10 -4.59
CA ALA A 67 5.84 18.69 -5.74
C ALA A 67 6.03 17.67 -6.88
N LEU A 68 6.36 16.41 -6.55
CA LEU A 68 6.47 15.33 -7.54
C LEU A 68 5.13 14.97 -8.18
N ALA A 69 4.05 14.94 -7.40
CA ALA A 69 2.71 14.69 -7.91
C ALA A 69 2.29 15.78 -8.91
N ASP A 70 2.55 17.04 -8.58
CA ASP A 70 2.26 18.19 -9.43
C ASP A 70 3.14 18.21 -10.69
N GLU A 71 4.44 17.96 -10.56
CA GLU A 71 5.42 17.94 -11.67
C GLU A 71 5.08 16.89 -12.72
N HIS A 72 4.70 15.69 -12.28
CA HIS A 72 4.45 14.55 -13.17
C HIS A 72 2.97 14.36 -13.51
N GLY A 73 2.06 15.13 -12.90
CA GLY A 73 0.61 14.99 -13.11
C GLY A 73 0.09 13.62 -12.67
N LEU A 74 0.66 13.06 -11.60
CA LEU A 74 0.52 11.66 -11.20
C LEU A 74 0.12 11.55 -9.73
N THR A 75 -0.82 10.67 -9.40
CA THR A 75 -1.20 10.41 -7.99
C THR A 75 -0.15 9.53 -7.33
N ILE A 76 0.51 10.04 -6.28
CA ILE A 76 1.56 9.32 -5.56
C ILE A 76 1.01 8.78 -4.25
N VAL A 77 1.16 7.48 -4.01
CA VAL A 77 0.71 6.83 -2.77
C VAL A 77 1.91 6.26 -2.04
N THR A 78 2.20 6.75 -0.83
CA THR A 78 3.37 6.36 -0.04
C THR A 78 3.01 5.93 1.38
N GLY A 79 3.68 4.87 1.85
CA GLY A 79 3.71 4.54 3.27
C GLY A 79 4.63 5.50 4.02
N GLU A 80 4.10 6.19 5.02
CA GLU A 80 4.83 7.18 5.82
C GLU A 80 4.41 7.15 7.28
N PHE A 81 5.07 7.96 8.11
CA PHE A 81 4.78 8.03 9.53
C PHE A 81 4.45 9.45 9.95
N PHE A 82 3.62 9.58 10.98
CA PHE A 82 3.33 10.85 11.65
C PHE A 82 3.70 10.76 13.13
N ALA A 83 4.50 11.69 13.64
CA ALA A 83 4.90 11.67 15.04
C ALA A 83 3.75 12.17 15.93
N HIS A 84 3.24 11.33 16.83
CA HIS A 84 2.15 11.67 17.74
C HIS A 84 2.47 11.30 19.19
N GLY A 85 2.62 12.31 20.05
CA GLY A 85 2.99 12.11 21.46
C GLY A 85 4.33 11.36 21.60
N ALA A 86 4.29 10.17 22.22
CA ALA A 86 5.45 9.28 22.40
C ALA A 86 5.56 8.19 21.32
N ARG A 87 4.58 8.08 20.42
CA ARG A 87 4.48 7.05 19.38
C ARG A 87 4.48 7.71 17.99
N VAL A 88 4.34 6.89 16.96
CA VAL A 88 4.04 7.33 15.59
C VAL A 88 2.68 6.80 15.16
N VAL A 89 2.09 7.38 14.13
CA VAL A 89 0.97 6.80 13.38
C VAL A 89 1.54 6.28 12.06
N ASN A 90 1.18 5.06 11.69
CA ASN A 90 1.55 4.47 10.40
C ASN A 90 0.49 4.84 9.37
N GLN A 91 0.90 5.61 8.35
CA GLN A 91 0.00 6.23 7.39
C GLN A 91 0.25 5.75 5.97
N LEU A 92 -0.83 5.64 5.19
CA LEU A 92 -0.78 5.53 3.74
C LEU A 92 -1.30 6.84 3.18
N ALA A 93 -0.39 7.68 2.72
CA ALA A 93 -0.70 9.02 2.22
C ALA A 93 -0.84 9.01 0.70
N VAL A 94 -1.85 9.73 0.22
CA VAL A 94 -2.14 9.97 -1.18
C VAL A 94 -1.90 11.44 -1.46
N TYR A 95 -1.02 11.71 -2.42
CA TYR A 95 -0.72 13.04 -2.94
C TYR A 95 -1.29 13.12 -4.35
N SER A 96 -2.33 13.92 -4.55
CA SER A 96 -2.93 14.10 -5.87
C SER A 96 -2.28 15.27 -6.60
N PRO A 97 -2.22 15.26 -7.94
CA PRO A 97 -1.74 16.40 -8.74
C PRO A 97 -2.64 17.65 -8.65
N ALA A 98 -3.78 17.55 -7.94
CA ALA A 98 -4.67 18.67 -7.66
C ALA A 98 -4.29 19.42 -6.36
N GLY A 99 -3.17 19.07 -5.72
CA GLY A 99 -2.73 19.68 -4.46
C GLY A 99 -3.40 19.12 -3.20
N GLN A 100 -4.10 17.97 -3.30
CA GLN A 100 -4.80 17.38 -2.16
C GLN A 100 -4.02 16.21 -1.57
N ARG A 101 -3.63 16.34 -0.29
CA ARG A 101 -3.13 15.22 0.52
C ARG A 101 -4.26 14.61 1.35
N VAL A 102 -4.43 13.29 1.27
CA VAL A 102 -5.30 12.50 2.15
C VAL A 102 -4.47 11.36 2.73
N ALA A 103 -4.64 11.05 4.01
CA ALA A 103 -3.93 9.93 4.63
C ALA A 103 -4.90 8.97 5.33
N TYR A 104 -4.67 7.68 5.13
CA TYR A 104 -5.25 6.61 5.92
C TYR A 104 -4.33 6.28 7.09
N GLU A 105 -4.88 6.08 8.28
CA GLU A 105 -4.14 5.67 9.48
C GLU A 105 -4.41 4.18 9.74
N LYS A 106 -3.36 3.37 9.84
CA LYS A 106 -3.45 1.91 10.00
C LYS A 106 -4.38 1.55 11.16
N ILE A 107 -5.46 0.83 10.88
CA ILE A 107 -6.44 0.42 11.90
C ILE A 107 -5.93 -0.79 12.67
N HIS A 108 -5.48 -1.83 11.95
CA HIS A 108 -5.07 -3.09 12.56
C HIS A 108 -3.55 -3.16 12.71
N LEU A 109 -3.06 -2.92 13.93
CA LEU A 109 -1.64 -3.02 14.26
C LEU A 109 -1.19 -4.48 14.37
N TYR A 110 0.04 -4.76 13.92
CA TYR A 110 0.65 -6.09 13.94
C TYR A 110 1.13 -6.46 15.35
N ASP A 111 0.21 -6.99 16.15
CA ASP A 111 0.49 -7.57 17.47
C ASP A 111 0.42 -9.11 17.38
N ALA A 112 1.46 -9.73 16.81
CA ALA A 112 1.49 -11.16 16.56
C ALA A 112 2.92 -11.73 16.58
N PHE A 113 3.04 -13.05 16.84
CA PHE A 113 4.32 -13.77 16.82
C PHE A 113 5.42 -13.14 17.70
N GLY A 114 5.04 -12.52 18.82
CA GLY A 114 5.99 -11.88 19.75
C GLY A 114 6.40 -10.46 19.36
N PHE A 115 5.98 -9.97 18.19
CA PHE A 115 6.10 -8.57 17.80
C PHE A 115 4.85 -7.79 18.25
N ARG A 116 5.04 -6.54 18.68
CA ARG A 116 3.98 -5.65 19.16
C ARG A 116 4.15 -4.28 18.52
N GLU A 117 3.55 -4.08 17.35
CA GLU A 117 3.55 -2.77 16.67
C GLU A 117 2.91 -1.70 17.56
N SER A 118 1.92 -2.08 18.38
CA SER A 118 1.19 -1.16 19.27
C SER A 118 2.04 -0.51 20.38
N ASP A 119 3.24 -1.04 20.64
CA ASP A 119 4.16 -0.46 21.62
C ASP A 119 4.76 0.87 21.11
N THR A 120 4.89 1.04 19.79
CA THR A 120 5.48 2.25 19.17
C THR A 120 4.56 2.96 18.19
N VAL A 121 3.45 2.33 17.78
CA VAL A 121 2.49 2.87 16.81
C VAL A 121 1.10 3.06 17.44
N GLU A 122 0.41 4.14 17.08
CA GLU A 122 -0.99 4.38 17.45
C GLU A 122 -1.93 3.93 16.32
N PRO A 123 -3.05 3.27 16.64
CA PRO A 123 -4.00 2.82 15.64
C PRO A 123 -4.90 3.97 15.17
N GLY A 124 -5.26 3.95 13.90
CA GLY A 124 -6.40 4.70 13.36
C GLY A 124 -7.75 4.04 13.68
N SER A 125 -8.84 4.70 13.29
CA SER A 125 -10.21 4.23 13.52
C SER A 125 -11.11 4.22 12.30
N ASP A 126 -10.70 4.87 11.21
CA ASP A 126 -11.59 5.24 10.12
C ASP A 126 -11.14 4.63 8.79
N ILE A 127 -12.10 4.12 8.02
CA ILE A 127 -11.84 3.75 6.63
C ILE A 127 -11.63 5.02 5.80
N VAL A 128 -10.78 4.94 4.78
CA VAL A 128 -10.52 6.07 3.90
C VAL A 128 -10.63 5.64 2.45
N THR A 129 -11.36 6.45 1.68
CA THR A 129 -11.43 6.37 0.22
C THR A 129 -11.03 7.70 -0.39
N VAL A 130 -10.32 7.66 -1.51
CA VAL A 130 -9.96 8.82 -2.33
C VAL A 130 -10.55 8.67 -3.73
N ASP A 131 -10.79 9.79 -4.42
CA ASP A 131 -11.13 9.77 -5.85
C ASP A 131 -9.85 9.86 -6.67
N VAL A 132 -9.67 8.92 -7.60
CA VAL A 132 -8.59 8.96 -8.60
C VAL A 132 -9.27 8.83 -9.97
N ASP A 133 -9.26 9.90 -10.75
CA ASP A 133 -9.89 9.98 -12.07
C ASP A 133 -11.36 9.48 -12.08
N GLY A 134 -12.16 9.86 -11.07
CA GLY A 134 -13.58 9.47 -10.96
C GLY A 134 -13.81 8.05 -10.43
N VAL A 135 -12.78 7.38 -9.92
CA VAL A 135 -12.87 6.07 -9.29
C VAL A 135 -12.59 6.19 -7.81
N ALA A 136 -13.51 5.69 -6.98
CA ALA A 136 -13.28 5.54 -5.56
C ALA A 136 -12.24 4.43 -5.29
N VAL A 137 -11.15 4.80 -4.64
CA VAL A 137 -10.02 3.95 -4.27
C VAL A 137 -9.92 3.87 -2.75
N GLY A 138 -10.01 2.67 -2.20
CA GLY A 138 -9.83 2.39 -0.77
C GLY A 138 -8.37 2.21 -0.37
N LEU A 139 -8.05 2.51 0.88
CA LEU A 139 -6.69 2.43 1.43
C LEU A 139 -6.62 1.42 2.59
N ALA A 140 -5.56 0.61 2.60
CA ALA A 140 -5.26 -0.36 3.65
C ALA A 140 -3.75 -0.59 3.77
N ILE A 141 -3.27 -0.98 4.96
CA ILE A 141 -1.84 -1.19 5.21
C ILE A 141 -1.59 -2.58 5.77
N CYS A 142 -0.76 -3.35 5.05
CA CYS A 142 -0.10 -4.55 5.53
C CYS A 142 -1.04 -5.54 6.26
N TYR A 143 -1.01 -5.53 7.58
CA TYR A 143 -1.78 -6.43 8.43
C TYR A 143 -3.29 -6.31 8.24
N ASP A 144 -3.78 -5.14 7.81
CA ASP A 144 -5.17 -4.90 7.42
C ASP A 144 -5.69 -5.94 6.43
N ILE A 145 -4.83 -6.46 5.54
CA ILE A 145 -5.21 -7.50 4.55
C ILE A 145 -5.75 -8.77 5.19
N ARG A 146 -5.51 -9.01 6.49
CA ARG A 146 -6.05 -10.16 7.23
C ARG A 146 -7.49 -9.95 7.72
N PHE A 147 -8.03 -8.74 7.61
CA PHE A 147 -9.32 -8.36 8.17
C PHE A 147 -10.34 -8.08 7.05
N PRO A 148 -11.11 -9.09 6.60
CA PRO A 148 -12.02 -8.94 5.46
C PRO A 148 -13.09 -7.87 5.67
N LYS A 149 -13.46 -7.58 6.93
CA LYS A 149 -14.41 -6.52 7.27
C LYS A 149 -13.99 -5.16 6.74
N LEU A 150 -12.71 -4.80 6.79
CA LEU A 150 -12.23 -3.52 6.26
C LEU A 150 -12.53 -3.39 4.76
N PHE A 151 -12.26 -4.45 3.99
CA PHE A 151 -12.48 -4.47 2.54
C PHE A 151 -13.98 -4.46 2.20
N ALA A 152 -14.81 -5.15 2.98
CA ALA A 152 -16.25 -5.07 2.85
C ALA A 152 -16.77 -3.63 3.09
N GLU A 153 -16.26 -2.92 4.10
CA GLU A 153 -16.63 -1.54 4.37
C GLU A 153 -16.14 -0.57 3.28
N LEU A 154 -14.92 -0.75 2.77
CA LEU A 154 -14.41 0.02 1.62
C LEU A 154 -15.28 -0.20 0.37
N SER A 155 -15.67 -1.45 0.07
CA SER A 155 -16.57 -1.72 -1.05
C SER A 155 -17.96 -1.11 -0.84
N ARG A 156 -18.49 -1.10 0.39
CA ARG A 156 -19.77 -0.44 0.73
C ARG A 156 -19.69 1.07 0.59
N ALA A 157 -18.53 1.65 0.88
CA ALA A 157 -18.22 3.05 0.62
C ALA A 157 -18.06 3.37 -0.89
N GLY A 158 -18.20 2.37 -1.77
CA GLY A 158 -18.21 2.56 -3.21
C GLY A 158 -16.87 2.31 -3.89
N ALA A 159 -15.83 1.92 -3.15
CA ALA A 159 -14.53 1.63 -3.73
C ALA A 159 -14.62 0.52 -4.80
N LYS A 160 -13.90 0.72 -5.90
CA LYS A 160 -13.73 -0.29 -6.97
C LYS A 160 -12.32 -0.88 -6.98
N LEU A 161 -11.35 -0.17 -6.41
CA LEU A 161 -9.96 -0.56 -6.20
C LEU A 161 -9.63 -0.39 -4.72
N THR A 162 -8.88 -1.30 -4.13
CA THR A 162 -8.22 -1.08 -2.84
C THR A 162 -6.70 -1.20 -3.00
N LEU A 163 -5.98 -0.21 -2.49
CA LEU A 163 -4.53 -0.22 -2.40
C LEU A 163 -4.13 -0.79 -1.05
N VAL A 164 -3.35 -1.86 -1.06
CA VAL A 164 -2.74 -2.47 0.13
C VAL A 164 -1.24 -2.31 0.03
N SER A 165 -0.66 -1.43 0.83
CA SER A 165 0.79 -1.24 0.90
C SER A 165 1.36 -1.92 2.14
N ALA A 166 2.44 -2.67 1.97
CA ALA A 166 2.99 -3.53 3.02
C ALA A 166 4.50 -3.44 3.16
N SER A 167 4.95 -3.73 4.39
CA SER A 167 6.29 -4.19 4.73
C SER A 167 6.08 -5.53 5.42
N TRP A 168 5.85 -6.56 4.61
CA TRP A 168 5.40 -7.85 5.09
C TRP A 168 6.52 -8.59 5.80
N GLY A 169 6.21 -9.22 6.92
CA GLY A 169 7.18 -10.01 7.66
C GLY A 169 7.63 -11.23 6.84
N ALA A 170 8.94 -11.38 6.67
CA ALA A 170 9.56 -12.48 5.95
C ALA A 170 9.47 -13.83 6.69
N GLY A 171 9.78 -14.91 5.96
CA GLY A 171 9.84 -16.27 6.49
C GLY A 171 9.05 -17.31 5.68
N PRO A 172 9.17 -18.60 6.03
CA PRO A 172 8.55 -19.68 5.27
C PRO A 172 7.05 -19.49 5.07
N GLY A 173 6.61 -19.52 3.81
CA GLY A 173 5.21 -19.40 3.42
C GLY A 173 4.62 -17.99 3.49
N LYS A 174 5.40 -16.95 3.83
CA LYS A 174 4.91 -15.57 3.93
C LYS A 174 4.53 -14.98 2.58
N LEU A 175 5.31 -15.25 1.53
CA LEU A 175 4.97 -14.89 0.16
C LEU A 175 3.67 -15.57 -0.30
N TYR A 176 3.49 -16.86 0.00
CA TYR A 176 2.25 -17.56 -0.30
C TYR A 176 1.05 -16.96 0.44
N GLN A 177 1.19 -16.61 1.73
CA GLN A 177 0.14 -15.95 2.48
C GLN A 177 -0.21 -14.57 1.90
N TRP A 178 0.80 -13.81 1.46
CA TRP A 178 0.63 -12.50 0.86
C TRP A 178 -0.22 -12.58 -0.42
N ASP A 179 0.19 -13.43 -1.38
CA ASP A 179 -0.55 -13.70 -2.62
C ASP A 179 -1.98 -14.18 -2.33
N LEU A 180 -2.13 -15.18 -1.45
CA LEU A 180 -3.43 -15.75 -1.12
C LEU A 180 -4.37 -14.70 -0.51
N LEU A 181 -3.89 -13.88 0.43
CA LEU A 181 -4.71 -12.87 1.09
C LEU A 181 -5.17 -11.80 0.09
N ALA A 182 -4.29 -11.32 -0.79
CA ALA A 182 -4.66 -10.35 -1.81
C ALA A 182 -5.76 -10.87 -2.74
N ARG A 183 -5.64 -12.11 -3.22
CA ARG A 183 -6.67 -12.74 -4.07
C ARG A 183 -7.99 -12.93 -3.34
N VAL A 184 -7.94 -13.39 -2.09
CA VAL A 184 -9.15 -13.61 -1.30
C VAL A 184 -9.87 -12.29 -1.02
N ARG A 185 -9.14 -11.18 -0.79
CA ARG A 185 -9.78 -9.87 -0.64
C ARG A 185 -10.45 -9.38 -1.90
N ALA A 186 -9.87 -9.60 -3.06
CA ALA A 186 -10.53 -9.26 -4.31
C ALA A 186 -11.85 -10.04 -4.50
N LEU A 187 -11.82 -11.34 -4.19
CA LEU A 187 -12.98 -12.25 -4.24
C LEU A 187 -14.08 -11.88 -3.24
N ASP A 188 -13.71 -11.65 -1.97
CA ASP A 188 -14.67 -11.50 -0.87
C ASP A 188 -15.22 -10.07 -0.71
N SER A 189 -14.68 -9.11 -1.47
CA SER A 189 -15.14 -7.72 -1.48
C SER A 189 -15.69 -7.24 -2.83
N ASN A 190 -15.70 -8.07 -3.88
CA ASN A 190 -16.02 -7.67 -5.26
C ASN A 190 -15.25 -6.41 -5.75
N MET A 191 -13.98 -6.25 -5.36
CA MET A 191 -13.12 -5.13 -5.78
C MET A 191 -11.85 -5.66 -6.45
N ILE A 192 -11.18 -4.79 -7.21
CA ILE A 192 -9.79 -5.02 -7.58
C ILE A 192 -8.92 -4.72 -6.35
N VAL A 193 -7.88 -5.52 -6.13
CA VAL A 193 -6.89 -5.29 -5.06
C VAL A 193 -5.52 -5.12 -5.69
N SER A 194 -4.87 -3.98 -5.41
CA SER A 194 -3.46 -3.73 -5.72
C SER A 194 -2.65 -3.85 -4.44
N ALA A 195 -1.85 -4.91 -4.35
CA ALA A 195 -1.09 -5.26 -3.17
C ALA A 195 0.41 -5.06 -3.46
N VAL A 196 1.02 -4.05 -2.85
CA VAL A 196 2.44 -3.70 -3.00
C VAL A 196 3.16 -3.99 -1.70
N ASP A 197 4.15 -4.86 -1.76
CA ASP A 197 5.04 -5.12 -0.64
C ASP A 197 6.41 -4.48 -0.84
N GLN A 198 7.15 -4.26 0.24
CA GLN A 198 8.59 -4.02 0.17
C GLN A 198 9.25 -5.18 -0.59
N ALA A 199 10.29 -4.89 -1.37
CA ALA A 199 11.11 -5.91 -2.01
C ALA A 199 11.79 -6.80 -0.97
N ASP A 200 12.07 -8.06 -1.30
CA ASP A 200 12.93 -8.92 -0.50
C ASP A 200 14.38 -8.36 -0.52
N PRO A 201 14.90 -7.90 0.63
CA PRO A 201 16.24 -7.32 0.73
C PRO A 201 17.35 -8.30 0.36
N GLU A 202 17.17 -9.61 0.57
CA GLU A 202 18.17 -10.62 0.19
C GLU A 202 18.29 -10.72 -1.32
N VAL A 203 17.16 -10.66 -2.03
CA VAL A 203 17.11 -10.71 -3.49
C VAL A 203 17.67 -9.42 -4.10
N SER A 204 17.37 -8.26 -3.48
CA SER A 204 17.89 -6.96 -3.90
C SER A 204 19.35 -6.70 -3.49
N GLY A 205 19.93 -7.53 -2.62
CA GLY A 205 21.28 -7.32 -2.07
C GLY A 205 21.37 -6.13 -1.12
N VAL A 206 20.27 -5.74 -0.48
CA VAL A 206 20.19 -4.62 0.46
C VAL A 206 20.37 -5.13 1.88
N GLN A 207 21.23 -4.47 2.66
CA GLN A 207 21.38 -4.80 4.08
C GLN A 207 20.28 -4.12 4.90
N VAL A 208 19.57 -4.92 5.68
CA VAL A 208 18.51 -4.48 6.59
C VAL A 208 18.75 -5.05 7.99
N PRO A 209 18.24 -4.41 9.05
CA PRO A 209 18.30 -4.97 10.39
C PRO A 209 17.66 -6.36 10.45
N ALA A 210 18.28 -7.29 11.17
CA ALA A 210 17.68 -8.58 11.46
C ALA A 210 16.35 -8.38 12.20
N ASP A 211 15.34 -9.19 11.86
CA ASP A 211 13.99 -9.20 12.45
C ASP A 211 13.14 -7.94 12.22
N ALA A 212 13.58 -6.99 11.37
CA ALA A 212 12.72 -5.92 10.89
C ALA A 212 11.68 -6.46 9.90
N PRO A 213 10.47 -5.86 9.81
CA PRO A 213 9.60 -6.08 8.67
C PRO A 213 10.28 -5.48 7.43
N THR A 214 10.71 -6.34 6.50
CA THR A 214 11.59 -5.97 5.39
C THR A 214 11.00 -6.24 4.01
N GLY A 215 9.86 -6.93 3.94
CA GLY A 215 9.23 -7.34 2.68
C GLY A 215 9.60 -8.76 2.25
N VAL A 216 8.78 -9.31 1.37
CA VAL A 216 8.99 -10.56 0.62
C VAL A 216 8.78 -10.35 -0.89
N GLY A 217 8.58 -9.12 -1.33
CA GLY A 217 8.19 -8.79 -2.70
C GLY A 217 6.88 -9.45 -3.11
N GLY A 218 6.78 -9.85 -4.39
CA GLY A 218 5.58 -10.49 -4.92
C GLY A 218 4.38 -9.56 -5.01
N SER A 219 4.62 -8.27 -5.30
CA SER A 219 3.57 -7.28 -5.54
C SER A 219 2.64 -7.72 -6.68
N LEU A 220 1.33 -7.50 -6.54
CA LEU A 220 0.35 -8.01 -7.48
C LEU A 220 -0.91 -7.15 -7.56
N VAL A 221 -1.61 -7.26 -8.70
CA VAL A 221 -2.95 -6.71 -8.90
C VAL A 221 -3.89 -7.87 -9.25
N VAL A 222 -4.99 -7.99 -8.51
CA VAL A 222 -5.96 -9.08 -8.67
C VAL A 222 -7.35 -8.51 -8.94
N ASP A 223 -8.05 -9.14 -9.88
CA ASP A 223 -9.43 -8.82 -10.19
C ASP A 223 -10.43 -9.47 -9.19
N PRO A 224 -11.71 -9.06 -9.22
CA PRO A 224 -12.73 -9.60 -8.32
C PRO A 224 -13.12 -11.07 -8.54
N PHE A 225 -12.57 -11.73 -9.57
CA PHE A 225 -12.72 -13.17 -9.82
C PHE A 225 -11.47 -13.96 -9.37
N GLY A 226 -10.46 -13.29 -8.81
CA GLY A 226 -9.22 -13.90 -8.34
C GLY A 226 -8.16 -14.06 -9.43
N GLU A 227 -8.41 -13.51 -10.63
CA GLU A 227 -7.46 -13.53 -11.75
C GLU A 227 -6.41 -12.42 -11.56
N LEU A 228 -5.15 -12.74 -11.87
CA LEU A 228 -4.08 -11.75 -11.84
C LEU A 228 -4.21 -10.82 -13.04
N ILE A 229 -4.27 -9.52 -12.77
CA ILE A 229 -4.12 -8.47 -13.78
C ILE A 229 -2.63 -8.23 -14.05
N ALA A 230 -1.84 -8.18 -12.99
CA ALA A 230 -0.39 -8.05 -13.03
C ALA A 230 0.23 -8.70 -11.79
N GLN A 231 1.47 -9.18 -11.92
CA GLN A 231 2.24 -9.68 -10.80
C GLN A 231 3.73 -9.46 -11.07
N ASP A 232 4.44 -9.14 -10.00
CA ASP A 232 5.89 -9.16 -9.91
C ASP A 232 6.45 -10.54 -10.30
N ASP A 233 7.34 -10.60 -11.28
CA ASP A 233 7.97 -11.86 -11.71
C ASP A 233 9.16 -12.27 -10.81
N GLY A 234 9.46 -11.48 -9.79
CA GLY A 234 10.54 -11.66 -8.84
C GLY A 234 10.13 -11.38 -7.39
N GLN A 235 11.14 -11.05 -6.57
CA GLN A 235 10.94 -10.53 -5.21
C GLN A 235 11.80 -9.28 -4.96
N GLY A 236 12.73 -8.92 -5.85
CA GLY A 236 13.64 -7.78 -5.69
C GLY A 236 13.01 -6.45 -6.10
N GLU A 237 13.79 -5.37 -6.08
CA GLU A 237 13.28 -4.05 -6.48
C GLU A 237 12.87 -4.01 -7.96
N GLN A 238 11.64 -3.59 -8.23
CA GLN A 238 11.14 -3.36 -9.59
C GLN A 238 9.85 -2.53 -9.64
N LEU A 239 9.52 -2.07 -10.85
CA LEU A 239 8.28 -1.35 -11.15
C LEU A 239 7.40 -2.21 -12.04
N VAL A 240 6.22 -2.59 -11.55
CA VAL A 240 5.22 -3.32 -12.33
C VAL A 240 4.11 -2.36 -12.75
N VAL A 241 3.72 -2.39 -14.03
CA VAL A 241 2.66 -1.52 -14.57
C VAL A 241 1.45 -2.36 -14.96
N ALA A 242 0.26 -1.93 -14.54
CA ALA A 242 -0.99 -2.64 -14.77
C ALA A 242 -2.05 -1.72 -15.41
N ASP A 243 -2.70 -2.20 -16.46
CA ASP A 243 -3.86 -1.56 -17.09
C ASP A 243 -5.15 -2.15 -16.51
N ILE A 244 -5.87 -1.33 -15.74
CA ILE A 244 -7.10 -1.72 -15.06
C ILE A 244 -8.33 -1.29 -15.85
N ASP A 245 -9.20 -2.26 -16.15
CA ASP A 245 -10.58 -2.06 -16.62
C ASP A 245 -11.58 -2.30 -15.49
N PHE A 246 -12.24 -1.24 -15.02
CA PHE A 246 -13.20 -1.31 -13.94
C PHE A 246 -14.55 -1.95 -14.33
N ALA A 247 -14.80 -2.25 -15.61
CA ALA A 247 -15.99 -2.99 -16.02
C ALA A 247 -16.05 -4.39 -15.37
N VAL A 248 -14.90 -4.98 -15.02
CA VAL A 248 -14.83 -6.28 -14.33
C VAL A 248 -15.47 -6.23 -12.94
N VAL A 249 -15.38 -5.09 -12.25
CA VAL A 249 -15.98 -4.88 -10.92
C VAL A 249 -17.49 -4.92 -11.02
N ASP A 250 -18.06 -4.21 -11.99
CA ASP A 250 -19.51 -4.16 -12.19
C ASP A 250 -20.04 -5.54 -12.65
N LYS A 251 -19.27 -6.25 -13.49
CA LYS A 251 -19.57 -7.65 -13.88
C LYS A 251 -19.56 -8.59 -12.68
N ALA A 252 -18.56 -8.50 -11.81
CA ALA A 252 -18.44 -9.35 -10.63
C ALA A 252 -19.57 -9.12 -9.64
N LYS A 253 -19.92 -7.85 -9.38
CA LYS A 253 -21.08 -7.48 -8.55
C LYS A 253 -22.38 -8.06 -9.12
N ALA A 254 -22.58 -8.06 -10.44
CA ALA A 254 -23.78 -8.66 -11.04
C ALA A 254 -23.79 -10.20 -10.99
N ALA A 255 -22.65 -10.85 -11.23
CA ALA A 255 -22.56 -12.31 -11.33
C ALA A 255 -22.50 -13.00 -9.95
N LEU A 256 -21.77 -12.41 -9.00
CA LEU A 256 -21.52 -12.93 -7.66
C LEU A 256 -21.57 -11.79 -6.63
N PRO A 257 -22.77 -11.24 -6.31
CA PRO A 257 -22.92 -10.14 -5.36
C PRO A 257 -22.70 -10.61 -3.91
N VAL A 258 -21.46 -10.94 -3.54
CA VAL A 258 -21.15 -11.59 -2.26
C VAL A 258 -21.56 -10.73 -1.06
N LEU A 259 -21.37 -9.40 -1.15
CA LEU A 259 -21.71 -8.47 -0.08
C LEU A 259 -23.22 -8.22 0.05
N GLU A 260 -23.97 -8.26 -1.05
CA GLU A 260 -25.45 -8.12 -1.04
C GLU A 260 -26.11 -9.39 -0.48
N ASN A 261 -25.56 -10.55 -0.84
CA ASN A 261 -26.05 -11.85 -0.39
C ASN A 261 -25.66 -12.17 1.06
N ALA A 262 -24.67 -11.47 1.62
CA ALA A 262 -24.20 -11.69 2.99
C ALA A 262 -25.33 -11.49 4.03
N ARG A 263 -25.47 -12.44 4.95
CA ARG A 263 -26.55 -12.44 5.96
C ARG A 263 -26.08 -12.21 7.40
N LEU A 264 -24.81 -12.41 7.69
CA LEU A 264 -24.26 -12.33 9.05
C LEU A 264 -23.51 -11.01 9.32
N GLY A 265 -23.65 -10.03 8.41
CA GLY A 265 -22.74 -8.89 8.37
C GLY A 265 -21.32 -9.31 7.96
N TYR A 266 -20.40 -8.36 8.01
CA TYR A 266 -18.95 -8.58 8.05
C TYR A 266 -18.43 -8.00 9.37
#